data_AF-A0A5B9Q8W4-F1
#
_entry.id   AF-A0A5B9Q8W4-F1
#
_cell.length_a   1.000
_cell.length_b   1.000
_cell.length_c   1.000
_cell.angle_alpha   90.00
_cell.angle_beta   90.00
_cell.angle_gamma   90.00
#
_symmetry.space_group_name_H-M   'P 1'
#
loop_
_entity.id
_entity.type
_entity.pdbx_description
1 polymer ?
#
loop_
_entity_poly.entity_id
_entity_poly.type
_entity_poly.pdbx_seq_one_letter_code
_entity_poly.pdbx_strand_id
1 'polypeptide(L)'
;MRSHLFLLILGMCAGHSLVHADPGKPVAVRWWGQAMVSIETYWNLKIVIDPYSLSIGYKDPEQTADLVLITHNHPDHNNPDLVRGKPIIARGLHESEEFTKIYQALDRFPNQEEIRWTNAKLRMARSPHAIVVTSIPAWHDDEQGENRGAVAMLLAEVDGVRIVHCGDIGQSRFTEEQLKAMGKVDVLLIPVGGTYTVDGAQAAVLVEQVKPRIVVPIHYKTSALNFDLAGVDPFLTALGSAFEVVRPVGNTLAVSSIVNETESKPRVVVLNYLPWEMPEELAELFAKKESASAVTEDVFAPLSANQMSFRPSNGTHTPRWNAEHMIGRELGFFTEIYAKVDPAFAKIDLNPTQMPPDYEAAHPDWTGAEEARQIERVSALTRRFAYLLADLPLDEQAPGSRWTPRKLLEQMARHYGEHTENVKLKFELTDWPQE
;
A
#
# COMPACT_ATOMS: atom_id res chain seq x y z
N MET A 1 -37.42 55.88 -8.49
CA MET A 1 -36.64 55.06 -7.55
C MET A 1 -36.01 53.93 -8.33
N ARG A 2 -34.72 54.05 -8.68
CA ARG A 2 -33.94 52.99 -9.34
C ARG A 2 -33.18 52.26 -8.24
N SER A 3 -33.49 51.00 -8.01
CA SER A 3 -32.78 50.13 -7.07
C SER A 3 -31.53 49.57 -7.77
N HIS A 4 -30.37 49.84 -7.18
CA HIS A 4 -29.08 49.29 -7.58
C HIS A 4 -28.93 47.88 -6.99
N LEU A 5 -28.76 46.88 -7.85
CA LEU A 5 -28.32 45.55 -7.45
C LEU A 5 -26.80 45.48 -7.65
N PHE A 6 -26.07 45.42 -6.52
CA PHE A 6 -24.62 45.22 -6.50
C PHE A 6 -24.32 43.77 -6.93
N LEU A 7 -23.61 43.62 -8.05
CA LEU A 7 -23.06 42.34 -8.47
C LEU A 7 -21.70 42.17 -7.78
N LEU A 8 -21.63 41.29 -6.77
CA LEU A 8 -20.35 40.84 -6.22
C LEU A 8 -19.67 39.92 -7.26
N ILE A 9 -18.58 40.39 -7.83
CA ILE A 9 -17.65 39.57 -8.61
C ILE A 9 -16.81 38.78 -7.59
N LEU A 10 -17.16 37.51 -7.36
CA LEU A 10 -16.21 36.58 -6.74
C LEU A 10 -15.08 36.32 -7.73
N GLY A 11 -13.86 36.71 -7.36
CA GLY A 11 -12.66 36.37 -8.09
C GLY A 11 -12.52 34.85 -8.23
N MET A 12 -12.36 34.39 -9.48
CA MET A 12 -11.96 33.03 -9.79
C MET A 12 -10.58 32.79 -9.16
N CYS A 13 -10.54 31.99 -8.09
CA CYS A 13 -9.29 31.38 -7.66
C CYS A 13 -8.81 30.47 -8.79
N ALA A 14 -7.54 30.66 -9.18
CA ALA A 14 -6.88 29.90 -10.23
C ALA A 14 -7.08 28.40 -10.02
N GLY A 15 -7.44 27.72 -11.12
CA GLY A 15 -7.65 26.28 -11.18
C GLY A 15 -6.43 25.55 -10.63
N HIS A 16 -6.57 24.98 -9.44
CA HIS A 16 -5.79 23.81 -9.10
C HIS A 16 -6.35 22.72 -10.01
N SER A 17 -5.54 22.25 -10.96
CA SER A 17 -5.81 20.97 -11.61
C SER A 17 -6.08 19.98 -10.50
N LEU A 18 -7.33 19.52 -10.40
CA LEU A 18 -7.67 18.36 -9.60
C LEU A 18 -6.74 17.28 -10.13
N VAL A 19 -5.73 16.90 -9.35
CA VAL A 19 -4.94 15.71 -9.61
C VAL A 19 -5.97 14.58 -9.67
N HIS A 20 -6.33 14.17 -10.88
CA HIS A 20 -7.25 13.07 -11.05
C HIS A 20 -6.52 11.85 -10.50
N ALA A 21 -7.00 11.41 -9.35
CA ALA A 21 -6.82 10.07 -8.85
C ALA A 21 -6.93 9.06 -9.98
N ASP A 22 -5.90 8.24 -10.16
CA ASP A 22 -6.09 6.95 -10.81
C ASP A 22 -6.10 5.87 -9.71
N PRO A 23 -7.28 5.55 -9.14
CA PRO A 23 -7.40 4.44 -8.20
C PRO A 23 -7.01 3.13 -8.91
N GLY A 24 -6.55 2.15 -8.14
CA GLY A 24 -6.18 0.85 -8.70
C GLY A 24 -4.70 0.54 -8.70
N LYS A 25 -3.86 1.44 -8.16
CA LYS A 25 -2.47 1.11 -7.87
C LYS A 25 -2.41 -0.03 -6.84
N PRO A 26 -1.47 -0.99 -7.00
CA PRO A 26 -1.38 -2.15 -6.16
C PRO A 26 -0.93 -1.77 -4.75
N VAL A 27 -1.71 -2.22 -3.77
CA VAL A 27 -1.44 -2.14 -2.34
C VAL A 27 -0.89 -3.48 -1.88
N ALA A 28 0.18 -3.50 -1.09
CA ALA A 28 0.65 -4.74 -0.48
C ALA A 28 -0.03 -4.96 0.86
N VAL A 29 -0.61 -6.15 1.05
CA VAL A 29 -1.08 -6.65 2.34
C VAL A 29 -0.14 -7.76 2.78
N ARG A 30 0.44 -7.65 3.98
CA ARG A 30 1.37 -8.66 4.52
C ARG A 30 0.90 -9.19 5.86
N TRP A 31 1.04 -10.49 6.06
CA TRP A 31 0.75 -11.12 7.35
C TRP A 31 2.04 -11.49 8.09
N TRP A 32 2.18 -11.02 9.33
CA TRP A 32 3.39 -11.22 10.14
C TRP A 32 3.18 -12.27 11.25
N GLY A 33 2.07 -13.00 11.20
CA GLY A 33 1.66 -13.92 12.26
C GLY A 33 0.64 -13.29 13.20
N GLN A 34 -0.06 -14.15 13.96
CA GLN A 34 -1.20 -13.78 14.79
C GLN A 34 -2.17 -12.86 14.03
N ALA A 35 -2.47 -11.68 14.56
CA ALA A 35 -3.26 -10.65 13.89
C ALA A 35 -2.41 -9.50 13.34
N MET A 36 -1.08 -9.59 13.39
CA MET A 36 -0.22 -8.53 12.91
C MET A 36 -0.23 -8.50 11.37
N VAL A 37 -0.74 -7.41 10.81
CA VAL A 37 -0.81 -7.19 9.36
C VAL A 37 -0.18 -5.85 9.02
N SER A 38 0.54 -5.76 7.91
CA SER A 38 0.94 -4.46 7.36
C SER A 38 0.31 -4.18 6.01
N ILE A 39 0.01 -2.91 5.78
CA ILE A 39 -0.52 -2.38 4.52
C ILE A 39 0.48 -1.35 3.99
N GLU A 40 0.98 -1.53 2.77
CA GLU A 40 1.94 -0.62 2.13
C GLU A 40 1.41 -0.12 0.80
N THR A 41 1.42 1.20 0.61
CA THR A 41 0.78 1.86 -0.53
C THR A 41 1.77 2.25 -1.63
N TYR A 42 1.25 2.62 -2.80
CA TYR A 42 2.07 3.22 -3.87
C TYR A 42 2.80 4.49 -3.40
N TRP A 43 2.17 5.30 -2.55
CA TRP A 43 2.73 6.54 -2.02
C TRP A 43 3.79 6.33 -0.92
N ASN A 44 4.20 5.08 -0.72
CA ASN A 44 5.15 4.64 0.30
C ASN A 44 4.69 4.97 1.72
N LEU A 45 3.36 4.97 1.95
CA LEU A 45 2.80 5.00 3.29
C LEU A 45 2.64 3.57 3.81
N LYS A 46 2.97 3.36 5.09
CA LYS A 46 2.92 2.06 5.74
C LYS A 46 2.10 2.09 7.02
N ILE A 47 1.14 1.18 7.10
CA ILE A 47 0.34 0.90 8.30
C ILE A 47 0.75 -0.46 8.85
N VAL A 48 0.87 -0.55 10.17
CA VAL A 48 0.93 -1.82 10.91
C VAL A 48 -0.29 -1.91 11.81
N ILE A 49 -1.01 -3.03 11.74
CA ILE A 49 -2.18 -3.33 12.56
C ILE A 49 -1.79 -4.43 13.54
N ASP A 50 -2.18 -4.28 14.81
CA ASP A 50 -2.02 -5.25 15.89
C ASP A 50 -0.60 -5.83 16.04
N PRO A 51 0.43 -5.00 16.26
CA PRO A 51 1.75 -5.51 16.62
C PRO A 51 1.68 -6.27 17.94
N TYR A 52 2.19 -7.51 17.95
CA TYR A 52 2.10 -8.43 19.09
C TYR A 52 3.29 -8.34 20.05
N SER A 53 3.13 -8.84 21.27
CA SER A 53 4.26 -9.19 22.13
C SER A 53 5.06 -10.37 21.58
N LEU A 54 6.39 -10.28 21.56
CA LEU A 54 7.27 -11.39 21.17
C LEU A 54 7.17 -12.61 22.11
N SER A 55 6.57 -12.44 23.29
CA SER A 55 6.35 -13.54 24.24
C SER A 55 5.43 -14.65 23.72
N ILE A 56 4.69 -14.41 22.63
CA ILE A 56 3.83 -15.43 22.00
C ILE A 56 4.58 -16.35 21.02
N GLY A 57 5.88 -16.11 20.81
CA GLY A 57 6.80 -17.02 20.12
C GLY A 57 7.26 -16.58 18.73
N TYR A 58 6.63 -15.56 18.13
CA TYR A 58 7.14 -14.96 16.90
C TYR A 58 8.43 -14.18 17.14
N LYS A 59 9.27 -14.10 16.09
CA LYS A 59 10.46 -13.24 16.07
C LYS A 59 10.03 -11.80 15.76
N ASP A 60 10.88 -10.84 16.15
CA ASP A 60 10.71 -9.45 15.73
C ASP A 60 10.73 -9.36 14.19
N PRO A 61 9.62 -8.93 13.55
CA PRO A 61 9.55 -8.77 12.10
C PRO A 61 10.26 -7.50 11.61
N GLU A 62 10.87 -6.71 12.50
CA GLU A 62 11.72 -5.56 12.17
C GLU A 62 10.98 -4.42 11.46
N GLN A 63 9.69 -4.27 11.73
CA GLN A 63 8.82 -3.36 11.00
C GLN A 63 9.01 -1.89 11.41
N THR A 64 8.89 -1.00 10.42
CA THR A 64 8.61 0.42 10.58
C THR A 64 7.18 0.72 10.14
N ALA A 65 6.62 1.85 10.55
CA ALA A 65 5.33 2.33 10.06
C ALA A 65 5.20 3.85 10.19
N ASP A 66 4.30 4.43 9.41
CA ASP A 66 3.80 5.80 9.60
C ASP A 66 2.61 5.82 10.57
N LEU A 67 1.83 4.72 10.61
CA LEU A 67 0.66 4.56 11.45
C LEU A 67 0.61 3.15 12.03
N VAL A 68 0.43 3.06 13.34
CA VAL A 68 0.10 1.83 14.06
C VAL A 68 -1.36 1.89 14.48
N LEU A 69 -2.12 0.88 14.08
CA LEU A 69 -3.51 0.69 14.49
C LEU A 69 -3.62 -0.50 15.44
N ILE A 70 -4.42 -0.36 16.48
CA ILE A 70 -4.60 -1.41 17.49
C ILE A 70 -6.09 -1.65 17.69
N THR A 71 -6.53 -2.90 17.51
CA THR A 71 -7.94 -3.30 17.58
C THR A 71 -8.46 -3.32 19.02
N HIS A 72 -7.66 -3.82 19.98
CA HIS A 72 -8.00 -3.95 21.40
C HIS A 72 -6.74 -4.10 22.27
N ASN A 73 -6.89 -4.14 23.59
CA ASN A 73 -5.77 -3.95 24.52
C ASN A 73 -5.04 -5.24 24.98
N HIS A 74 -5.24 -6.39 24.33
CA HIS A 74 -4.54 -7.62 24.72
C HIS A 74 -3.05 -7.60 24.30
N PRO A 75 -2.16 -8.27 25.08
CA PRO A 75 -0.69 -8.24 24.82
C PRO A 75 -0.26 -8.76 23.44
N ASP A 76 -1.04 -9.65 22.83
CA ASP A 76 -0.81 -10.20 21.50
C ASP A 76 -1.37 -9.34 20.35
N HIS A 77 -1.87 -8.14 20.67
CA HIS A 77 -2.36 -7.13 19.71
C HIS A 77 -1.85 -5.72 20.00
N ASN A 78 -1.39 -5.46 21.22
CA ASN A 78 -1.10 -4.12 21.72
C ASN A 78 0.37 -3.95 22.13
N ASN A 79 1.28 -3.99 21.16
CA ASN A 79 2.70 -3.74 21.36
C ASN A 79 3.27 -2.75 20.33
N PRO A 80 2.87 -1.47 20.35
CA PRO A 80 3.34 -0.48 19.38
C PRO A 80 4.85 -0.26 19.44
N ASP A 81 5.51 -0.53 20.57
CA ASP A 81 6.96 -0.37 20.76
C ASP A 81 7.78 -1.38 19.94
N LEU A 82 7.16 -2.47 19.47
CA LEU A 82 7.79 -3.38 18.50
C LEU A 82 8.05 -2.68 17.15
N VAL A 83 7.25 -1.67 16.81
CA VAL A 83 7.32 -0.97 15.54
C VAL A 83 8.28 0.21 15.65
N ARG A 84 9.32 0.18 14.82
CA ARG A 84 10.41 1.16 14.84
C ARG A 84 10.00 2.47 14.16
N GLY A 85 10.71 3.54 14.51
CA GLY A 85 10.46 4.88 13.98
C GLY A 85 9.62 5.72 14.93
N LYS A 86 8.77 6.59 14.38
CA LYS A 86 7.86 7.45 15.14
C LYS A 86 6.45 7.38 14.55
N PRO A 87 5.83 6.18 14.54
CA PRO A 87 4.49 6.04 13.99
C PRO A 87 3.49 6.85 14.81
N ILE A 88 2.45 7.32 14.13
CA ILE A 88 1.22 7.76 14.78
C ILE A 88 0.55 6.51 15.34
N ILE A 89 0.08 6.54 16.59
CA ILE A 89 -0.62 5.40 17.20
C ILE A 89 -2.10 5.76 17.34
N ALA A 90 -2.98 4.91 16.79
CA ALA A 90 -4.42 5.02 16.99
C ALA A 90 -5.00 3.69 17.47
N ARG A 91 -5.88 3.79 18.47
CA ARG A 91 -6.47 2.63 19.15
C ARG A 91 -7.97 2.61 18.91
N GLY A 92 -8.49 1.45 18.57
CA GLY A 92 -9.91 1.21 18.42
C GLY A 92 -10.66 1.13 19.75
N LEU A 93 -9.94 0.87 20.85
CA LEU A 93 -10.43 0.96 22.22
C LEU A 93 -9.56 1.92 23.06
N HIS A 94 -10.17 2.57 24.03
CA HIS A 94 -9.47 3.32 25.07
C HIS A 94 -8.83 2.36 26.08
N GLU A 95 -7.91 2.83 26.93
CA GLU A 95 -7.33 2.03 28.03
C GLU A 95 -8.39 1.51 29.03
N SER A 96 -9.57 2.13 29.05
CA SER A 96 -10.73 1.69 29.84
C SER A 96 -11.61 0.67 29.13
N GLU A 97 -11.16 0.08 28.02
CA GLU A 97 -11.89 -0.86 27.15
C GLU A 97 -13.12 -0.27 26.42
N GLU A 98 -13.32 1.05 26.50
CA GLU A 98 -14.41 1.73 25.78
C GLU A 98 -14.07 1.92 24.29
N PHE A 99 -15.06 1.72 23.42
CA PHE A 99 -14.87 1.91 21.97
C PHE A 99 -14.44 3.34 21.62
N THR A 100 -13.37 3.45 20.83
CA THR A 100 -12.85 4.70 20.29
C THR A 100 -13.18 4.80 18.81
N LYS A 101 -13.94 5.85 18.45
CA LYS A 101 -14.29 6.12 17.06
C LYS A 101 -13.11 6.73 16.30
N ILE A 102 -12.63 6.01 15.30
CA ILE A 102 -11.67 6.48 14.31
C ILE A 102 -12.43 6.75 13.02
N TYR A 103 -12.27 7.95 12.48
CA TYR A 103 -12.67 8.32 11.13
C TYR A 103 -11.69 9.38 10.60
N GLN A 104 -10.49 8.91 10.29
CA GLN A 104 -9.33 9.76 10.01
C GLN A 104 -8.62 9.29 8.74
N ALA A 105 -7.86 10.19 8.14
CA ALA A 105 -7.09 9.94 6.93
C ALA A 105 -5.61 10.25 7.20
N LEU A 106 -4.75 9.30 6.82
CA LEU A 106 -3.30 9.47 6.77
C LEU A 106 -2.93 9.94 5.37
N ASP A 107 -2.32 11.10 5.26
CA ASP A 107 -2.10 11.74 3.96
C ASP A 107 -0.87 12.65 3.95
N ARG A 108 -0.25 12.76 2.77
CA ARG A 108 0.79 13.73 2.44
C ARG A 108 0.49 14.26 1.04
N PHE A 109 0.21 15.56 0.94
CA PHE A 109 0.05 16.17 -0.37
C PHE A 109 1.42 16.29 -1.06
N PRO A 110 1.46 16.37 -2.40
CA PRO A 110 2.66 16.72 -3.12
C PRO A 110 3.36 17.95 -2.54
N ASN A 111 4.69 17.96 -2.54
CA ASN A 111 5.54 19.03 -2.01
C ASN A 111 5.42 19.28 -0.49
N GLN A 112 4.59 18.54 0.26
CA GLN A 112 4.56 18.62 1.72
C GLN A 112 5.58 17.68 2.33
N GLU A 113 6.37 18.15 3.30
CA GLU A 113 7.33 17.29 4.01
C GLU A 113 6.62 16.25 4.88
N GLU A 114 5.67 16.70 5.69
CA GLU A 114 5.06 15.91 6.75
C GLU A 114 3.84 15.09 6.29
N ILE A 115 3.74 13.88 6.82
CA ILE A 115 2.52 13.07 6.81
C ILE A 115 1.58 13.61 7.89
N ARG A 116 0.29 13.70 7.58
CA ARG A 116 -0.73 14.21 8.51
C ARG A 116 -1.81 13.17 8.76
N TRP A 117 -2.21 13.08 10.03
CA TRP A 117 -3.34 12.29 10.49
C TRP A 117 -4.47 13.22 10.91
N THR A 118 -5.56 13.24 10.14
CA THR A 118 -6.62 14.23 10.35
C THR A 118 -7.99 13.70 9.98
N ASN A 119 -9.06 14.45 10.24
CA ASN A 119 -10.43 14.04 9.97
C ASN A 119 -10.62 13.66 8.49
N ALA A 120 -11.12 12.46 8.22
CA ALA A 120 -11.25 11.95 6.86
C ALA A 120 -12.18 12.80 5.97
N LYS A 121 -13.22 13.44 6.54
CA LYS A 121 -14.13 14.33 5.80
C LYS A 121 -13.39 15.49 5.13
N LEU A 122 -12.26 15.93 5.71
CA LEU A 122 -11.47 17.05 5.18
C LEU A 122 -10.54 16.63 4.04
N ARG A 123 -10.29 15.32 3.86
CA ARG A 123 -9.25 14.79 2.95
C ARG A 123 -9.78 14.01 1.76
N MET A 124 -10.92 13.30 1.89
CA MET A 124 -11.47 12.44 0.84
C MET A 124 -11.76 13.16 -0.49
N ALA A 125 -12.01 14.48 -0.46
CA ALA A 125 -12.24 15.26 -1.68
C ALA A 125 -10.94 15.70 -2.40
N ARG A 126 -9.76 15.48 -1.80
CA ARG A 126 -8.48 16.09 -2.24
C ARG A 126 -7.34 15.10 -2.47
N SER A 127 -7.33 13.93 -1.81
CA SER A 127 -6.27 12.93 -1.93
C SER A 127 -6.83 11.51 -2.05
N PRO A 128 -6.85 10.93 -3.25
CA PRO A 128 -7.26 9.54 -3.45
C PRO A 128 -6.28 8.50 -2.90
N HIS A 129 -5.02 8.91 -2.73
CA HIS A 129 -3.94 8.11 -2.18
C HIS A 129 -3.85 8.18 -0.66
N ALA A 130 -4.70 9.00 -0.02
CA ALA A 130 -4.81 9.02 1.42
C ALA A 130 -5.35 7.68 1.93
N ILE A 131 -4.86 7.24 3.08
CA ILE A 131 -5.40 6.05 3.73
C ILE A 131 -6.47 6.46 4.71
N VAL A 132 -7.73 6.17 4.40
CA VAL A 132 -8.86 6.44 5.29
C VAL A 132 -9.06 5.24 6.21
N VAL A 133 -9.04 5.48 7.51
CA VAL A 133 -9.32 4.45 8.53
C VAL A 133 -10.63 4.74 9.22
N THR A 134 -11.45 3.70 9.35
CA THR A 134 -12.69 3.71 10.12
C THR A 134 -12.64 2.58 11.14
N SER A 135 -12.86 2.87 12.43
CA SER A 135 -13.11 1.81 13.42
C SER A 135 -14.60 1.46 13.47
N ILE A 136 -14.89 0.18 13.63
CA ILE A 136 -16.25 -0.38 13.71
C ILE A 136 -16.35 -1.19 15.00
N PRO A 137 -17.32 -0.92 15.88
CA PRO A 137 -17.45 -1.66 17.15
C PRO A 137 -17.81 -3.13 16.90
N ALA A 138 -17.20 -4.01 17.68
CA ALA A 138 -17.36 -5.46 17.63
C ALA A 138 -17.04 -6.07 19.00
N TRP A 139 -17.13 -7.40 19.10
CA TRP A 139 -17.00 -8.10 20.37
C TRP A 139 -16.30 -9.46 20.24
N HIS A 140 -15.65 -9.88 21.32
CA HIS A 140 -14.95 -11.18 21.43
C HIS A 140 -15.89 -12.36 21.72
N ASP A 141 -17.21 -12.13 21.79
CA ASP A 141 -18.21 -13.14 22.08
C ASP A 141 -19.59 -12.73 21.52
N ASP A 142 -20.53 -13.68 21.54
CA ASP A 142 -21.93 -13.47 21.11
C ASP A 142 -22.78 -12.67 22.12
N GLU A 143 -22.27 -12.41 23.33
CA GLU A 143 -22.95 -11.69 24.42
C GLU A 143 -22.50 -10.22 24.50
N GLN A 144 -22.19 -9.61 23.35
CA GLN A 144 -21.80 -8.21 23.25
C GLN A 144 -20.62 -7.84 24.17
N GLY A 145 -19.66 -8.75 24.31
CA GLY A 145 -18.43 -8.55 25.07
C GLY A 145 -18.61 -8.71 26.57
N GLU A 146 -19.77 -9.15 27.06
CA GLU A 146 -20.00 -9.39 28.50
C GLU A 146 -19.04 -10.45 29.06
N ASN A 147 -18.59 -11.41 28.24
CA ASN A 147 -17.75 -12.51 28.70
C ASN A 147 -16.26 -12.32 28.40
N ARG A 148 -15.93 -11.65 27.28
CA ARG A 148 -14.56 -11.59 26.72
C ARG A 148 -14.14 -10.20 26.27
N GLY A 149 -15.02 -9.20 26.41
CA GLY A 149 -14.71 -7.80 26.10
C GLY A 149 -15.03 -7.37 24.66
N ALA A 150 -14.81 -6.09 24.41
CA ALA A 150 -15.01 -5.46 23.12
C ALA A 150 -13.76 -5.62 22.22
N VAL A 151 -13.96 -5.51 20.92
CA VAL A 151 -12.89 -5.34 19.93
C VAL A 151 -13.32 -4.32 18.90
N ALA A 152 -12.39 -3.56 18.33
CA ALA A 152 -12.69 -2.71 17.18
C ALA A 152 -12.20 -3.39 15.90
N MET A 153 -13.11 -3.62 14.96
CA MET A 153 -12.71 -3.91 13.58
C MET A 153 -12.18 -2.63 12.94
N LEU A 154 -11.19 -2.75 12.07
CA LEU A 154 -10.55 -1.63 11.40
C LEU A 154 -10.71 -1.76 9.90
N LEU A 155 -11.38 -0.80 9.28
CA LEU A 155 -11.49 -0.66 7.83
C LEU A 155 -10.46 0.37 7.36
N ALA A 156 -9.54 -0.05 6.49
CA ALA A 156 -8.64 0.82 5.74
C ALA A 156 -9.09 0.91 4.28
N GLU A 157 -9.24 2.14 3.77
CA GLU A 157 -9.54 2.43 2.37
C GLU A 157 -8.38 3.22 1.76
N VAL A 158 -7.80 2.69 0.67
CA VAL A 158 -6.68 3.33 -0.04
C VAL A 158 -6.62 2.84 -1.48
N ASP A 159 -6.34 3.74 -2.44
CA ASP A 159 -6.24 3.43 -3.88
C ASP A 159 -7.48 2.68 -4.42
N GLY A 160 -8.65 2.94 -3.82
CA GLY A 160 -9.93 2.30 -4.13
C GLY A 160 -10.12 0.90 -3.55
N VAL A 161 -9.18 0.39 -2.76
CA VAL A 161 -9.25 -0.94 -2.11
C VAL A 161 -9.77 -0.77 -0.68
N ARG A 162 -10.74 -1.59 -0.28
CA ARG A 162 -11.27 -1.66 1.09
C ARG A 162 -10.81 -2.94 1.79
N ILE A 163 -10.01 -2.77 2.84
CA ILE A 163 -9.40 -3.84 3.63
C ILE A 163 -9.99 -3.78 5.04
N VAL A 164 -10.65 -4.85 5.47
CA VAL A 164 -11.22 -4.97 6.82
C VAL A 164 -10.40 -5.94 7.64
N HIS A 165 -9.87 -5.45 8.76
CA HIS A 165 -9.24 -6.25 9.81
C HIS A 165 -10.24 -6.51 10.93
N CYS A 166 -10.63 -7.78 11.11
CA CYS A 166 -11.67 -8.14 12.08
C CYS A 166 -11.20 -8.11 13.53
N GLY A 167 -9.89 -7.97 13.79
CA GLY A 167 -9.33 -8.21 15.12
C GLY A 167 -9.68 -9.61 15.59
N ASP A 168 -9.93 -9.74 16.89
CA ASP A 168 -10.35 -10.99 17.53
C ASP A 168 -11.87 -11.10 17.64
N ILE A 169 -12.55 -11.02 16.49
CA ILE A 169 -13.99 -11.21 16.45
C ILE A 169 -14.35 -12.59 17.04
N GLY A 170 -15.28 -12.61 18.00
CA GLY A 170 -15.85 -13.82 18.57
C GLY A 170 -17.36 -13.93 18.41
N GLN A 171 -17.96 -12.99 17.69
CA GLN A 171 -19.36 -13.05 17.29
C GLN A 171 -19.57 -14.05 16.15
N SER A 172 -20.59 -14.88 16.28
CA SER A 172 -21.01 -15.83 15.23
C SER A 172 -21.68 -15.15 14.04
N ARG A 173 -22.14 -13.89 14.18
CA ARG A 173 -22.76 -13.08 13.13
C ARG A 173 -22.42 -11.61 13.26
N PHE A 174 -22.17 -10.95 12.13
CA PHE A 174 -22.15 -9.48 12.07
C PHE A 174 -23.57 -8.91 12.10
N THR A 175 -23.74 -7.76 12.75
CA THR A 175 -24.98 -6.98 12.73
C THR A 175 -25.16 -6.24 11.40
N GLU A 176 -26.38 -5.77 11.13
CA GLU A 176 -26.65 -4.96 9.94
C GLU A 176 -25.85 -3.64 9.94
N GLU A 177 -25.66 -3.02 11.10
CA GLU A 177 -24.87 -1.80 11.25
C GLU A 177 -23.39 -2.03 10.95
N GLN A 178 -22.82 -3.15 11.41
CA GLN A 178 -21.44 -3.53 11.12
C GLN A 178 -21.25 -3.77 9.62
N LEU A 179 -22.14 -4.55 8.98
CA LEU A 179 -22.09 -4.81 7.53
C LEU A 179 -22.24 -3.51 6.72
N LYS A 180 -23.15 -2.62 7.14
CA LYS A 180 -23.35 -1.31 6.51
C LYS A 180 -22.11 -0.41 6.65
N ALA A 181 -21.44 -0.44 7.80
CA ALA A 181 -20.22 0.32 8.03
C ALA A 181 -19.04 -0.23 7.18
N MET A 182 -18.92 -1.55 7.04
CA MET A 182 -17.93 -2.20 6.19
C MET A 182 -18.13 -1.87 4.71
N GLY A 183 -19.38 -1.81 4.23
CA GLY A 183 -19.69 -1.61 2.82
C GLY A 183 -19.19 -2.76 1.94
N LYS A 184 -18.80 -2.46 0.69
CA LYS A 184 -18.16 -3.45 -0.19
C LYS A 184 -16.73 -3.71 0.32
N VAL A 185 -16.40 -4.96 0.63
CA VAL A 185 -15.08 -5.35 1.13
C VAL A 185 -14.29 -6.03 0.02
N ASP A 186 -13.07 -5.57 -0.24
CA ASP A 186 -12.17 -6.22 -1.20
C ASP A 186 -11.32 -7.29 -0.52
N VAL A 187 -10.83 -7.01 0.70
CA VAL A 187 -10.02 -7.94 1.49
C VAL A 187 -10.57 -8.03 2.90
N LEU A 188 -10.93 -9.24 3.33
CA LEU A 188 -11.33 -9.53 4.71
C LEU A 188 -10.23 -10.33 5.42
N LEU A 189 -9.63 -9.73 6.45
CA LEU A 189 -8.65 -10.35 7.33
C LEU A 189 -9.40 -10.86 8.57
N ILE A 190 -9.56 -12.17 8.70
CA ILE A 190 -10.48 -12.79 9.69
C ILE A 190 -9.79 -13.88 10.53
N PRO A 191 -9.94 -13.87 11.87
CA PRO A 191 -9.40 -14.93 12.71
C PRO A 191 -10.10 -16.26 12.43
N VAL A 192 -9.36 -17.36 12.51
CA VAL A 192 -9.92 -18.72 12.27
C VAL A 192 -9.44 -19.78 13.25
N GLY A 193 -8.65 -19.38 14.26
CA GLY A 193 -8.03 -20.29 15.21
C GLY A 193 -8.95 -20.84 16.31
N GLY A 194 -10.17 -20.29 16.45
CA GLY A 194 -11.10 -20.68 17.50
C GLY A 194 -10.60 -20.37 18.92
N THR A 195 -11.16 -21.05 19.91
CA THR A 195 -10.89 -20.91 21.36
C THR A 195 -11.21 -19.53 21.93
N TYR A 196 -10.46 -18.51 21.51
CA TYR A 196 -10.57 -17.11 21.94
C TYR A 196 -11.34 -16.25 20.93
N THR A 197 -11.32 -16.64 19.66
CA THR A 197 -12.06 -16.01 18.55
C THR A 197 -13.09 -16.98 17.97
N VAL A 198 -13.75 -16.57 16.88
CA VAL A 198 -14.52 -17.50 16.02
C VAL A 198 -13.67 -18.67 15.54
N ASP A 199 -14.30 -19.83 15.42
CA ASP A 199 -13.71 -21.01 14.75
C ASP A 199 -13.86 -20.95 13.23
N GLY A 200 -13.33 -21.95 12.52
CA GLY A 200 -13.39 -22.00 11.06
C GLY A 200 -14.81 -22.06 10.48
N ALA A 201 -15.77 -22.68 11.16
CA ALA A 201 -17.16 -22.75 10.69
C ALA A 201 -17.89 -21.42 10.88
N GLN A 202 -17.70 -20.78 12.04
CA GLN A 202 -18.23 -19.46 12.33
C GLN A 202 -17.62 -18.40 11.40
N ALA A 203 -16.30 -18.42 11.18
CA ALA A 203 -15.63 -17.52 10.25
C ALA A 203 -16.17 -17.66 8.82
N ALA A 204 -16.49 -18.87 8.36
CA ALA A 204 -17.11 -19.07 7.04
C ALA A 204 -18.51 -18.43 6.93
N VAL A 205 -19.30 -18.44 8.02
CA VAL A 205 -20.59 -17.73 8.08
C VAL A 205 -20.39 -16.21 7.93
N LEU A 206 -19.41 -15.65 8.64
CA LEU A 206 -19.07 -14.23 8.55
C LEU A 206 -18.61 -13.83 7.14
N VAL A 207 -17.80 -14.67 6.50
CA VAL A 207 -17.37 -14.49 5.10
C VAL A 207 -18.56 -14.45 4.16
N GLU A 208 -19.56 -15.32 4.33
CA GLU A 208 -20.78 -15.33 3.50
C GLU A 208 -21.66 -14.09 3.73
N GLN A 209 -21.66 -13.50 4.94
CA GLN A 209 -22.34 -12.22 5.20
C GLN A 209 -21.66 -11.05 4.48
N VAL A 210 -20.32 -11.03 4.47
CA VAL A 210 -19.52 -9.91 3.91
C VAL A 210 -19.38 -10.00 2.39
N LYS A 211 -19.29 -11.22 1.84
CA LYS A 211 -19.01 -11.51 0.42
C LYS A 211 -17.78 -10.77 -0.12
N PRO A 212 -16.62 -10.87 0.53
CA PRO A 212 -15.41 -10.18 0.09
C PRO A 212 -14.86 -10.80 -1.20
N ARG A 213 -14.11 -10.02 -1.98
CA ARG A 213 -13.37 -10.54 -3.15
C ARG A 213 -12.24 -11.49 -2.73
N ILE A 214 -11.53 -11.12 -1.67
CA ILE A 214 -10.39 -11.86 -1.12
C ILE A 214 -10.59 -12.06 0.38
N VAL A 215 -10.33 -13.27 0.87
CA VAL A 215 -10.30 -13.61 2.28
C VAL A 215 -8.89 -14.01 2.67
N VAL A 216 -8.37 -13.46 3.76
CA VAL A 216 -7.06 -13.81 4.33
C VAL A 216 -7.29 -14.28 5.77
N PRO A 217 -7.16 -15.58 6.07
CA PRO A 217 -7.26 -16.06 7.45
C PRO A 217 -6.06 -15.56 8.26
N ILE A 218 -6.32 -15.11 9.48
CA ILE A 218 -5.33 -14.69 10.48
C ILE A 218 -5.58 -15.44 11.80
N HIS A 219 -4.76 -15.20 12.83
CA HIS A 219 -4.96 -15.69 14.20
C HIS A 219 -5.31 -17.20 14.27
N TYR A 220 -4.43 -18.05 13.72
CA TYR A 220 -4.55 -19.51 13.73
C TYR A 220 -3.21 -20.16 14.04
N LYS A 221 -3.20 -21.47 14.29
CA LYS A 221 -1.99 -22.21 14.66
C LYS A 221 -0.88 -22.04 13.62
N THR A 222 0.29 -21.59 14.08
CA THR A 222 1.53 -21.61 13.31
C THR A 222 2.61 -22.38 14.07
N SER A 223 3.74 -22.64 13.42
CA SER A 223 4.90 -23.26 14.07
C SER A 223 5.60 -22.36 15.09
N ALA A 224 5.34 -21.06 15.08
CA ALA A 224 5.97 -20.10 16.00
C ALA A 224 5.17 -19.91 17.30
N LEU A 225 3.85 -20.13 17.28
CA LEU A 225 3.00 -19.92 18.46
C LEU A 225 3.28 -20.94 19.56
N ASN A 226 3.39 -20.44 20.81
CA ASN A 226 3.64 -21.27 21.99
C ASN A 226 2.38 -21.69 22.76
N PHE A 227 1.19 -21.29 22.31
CA PHE A 227 -0.11 -21.77 22.79
C PHE A 227 -0.90 -22.45 21.68
N ASP A 228 -2.05 -23.03 22.02
CA ASP A 228 -2.82 -23.87 21.10
C ASP A 228 -4.02 -23.16 20.49
N LEU A 229 -4.18 -23.37 19.19
CA LEU A 229 -5.25 -22.88 18.33
C LEU A 229 -5.53 -23.95 17.27
N ALA A 230 -6.68 -23.87 16.60
CA ALA A 230 -6.91 -24.64 15.40
C ALA A 230 -5.99 -24.15 14.25
N GLY A 231 -5.62 -25.06 13.35
CA GLY A 231 -5.00 -24.71 12.07
C GLY A 231 -6.02 -24.12 11.09
N VAL A 232 -5.57 -23.79 9.87
CA VAL A 232 -6.43 -23.17 8.83
C VAL A 232 -7.39 -24.16 8.14
N ASP A 233 -7.12 -25.46 8.19
CA ASP A 233 -7.85 -26.47 7.40
C ASP A 233 -9.36 -26.58 7.73
N PRO A 234 -9.81 -26.49 8.99
CA PRO A 234 -11.24 -26.46 9.30
C PRO A 234 -11.98 -25.29 8.61
N PHE A 235 -11.33 -24.12 8.52
CA PHE A 235 -11.88 -22.96 7.82
C PHE A 235 -11.95 -23.17 6.31
N LEU A 236 -10.89 -23.69 5.69
CA LEU A 236 -10.89 -24.01 4.26
C LEU A 236 -11.95 -25.07 3.91
N THR A 237 -12.16 -26.04 4.80
CA THR A 237 -13.20 -27.05 4.66
C THR A 237 -14.59 -26.44 4.73
N ALA A 238 -14.81 -25.50 5.67
CA ALA A 238 -16.09 -24.81 5.84
C ALA A 238 -16.43 -23.87 4.67
N LEU A 239 -15.44 -23.18 4.08
CA LEU A 239 -15.63 -22.37 2.88
C LEU A 239 -15.99 -23.20 1.64
N GLY A 240 -15.49 -24.43 1.56
CA GLY A 240 -15.74 -25.34 0.44
C GLY A 240 -15.19 -24.82 -0.90
N SER A 241 -15.71 -25.35 -2.01
CA SER A 241 -15.21 -25.09 -3.38
C SER A 241 -15.70 -23.77 -4.01
N ALA A 242 -16.45 -22.96 -3.24
CA ALA A 242 -16.88 -21.63 -3.64
C ALA A 242 -15.70 -20.65 -3.74
N PHE A 243 -14.65 -20.88 -2.94
CA PHE A 243 -13.42 -20.08 -2.94
C PHE A 243 -12.28 -20.86 -3.59
N GLU A 244 -11.50 -20.17 -4.41
CA GLU A 244 -10.21 -20.67 -4.86
C GLU A 244 -9.17 -20.48 -3.74
N VAL A 245 -8.46 -21.56 -3.36
CA VAL A 245 -7.40 -21.50 -2.36
C VAL A 245 -6.08 -21.13 -3.03
N VAL A 246 -5.52 -19.99 -2.65
CA VAL A 246 -4.23 -19.49 -3.16
C VAL A 246 -3.22 -19.46 -2.02
N ARG A 247 -1.99 -19.93 -2.30
CA ARG A 247 -0.87 -19.94 -1.35
C ARG A 247 0.36 -19.31 -2.01
N PRO A 248 0.50 -17.97 -1.93
CA PRO A 248 1.63 -17.28 -2.55
C PRO A 248 2.93 -17.59 -1.80
N VAL A 249 4.06 -17.28 -2.44
CA VAL A 249 5.38 -17.40 -1.81
C VAL A 249 5.53 -16.31 -0.76
N GLY A 250 5.89 -16.71 0.47
CA GLY A 250 6.08 -15.80 1.58
C GLY A 250 4.78 -15.20 2.13
N ASN A 251 4.87 -13.96 2.61
CA ASN A 251 3.82 -13.34 3.41
C ASN A 251 3.10 -12.17 2.75
N THR A 252 3.29 -11.95 1.45
CA THR A 252 2.82 -10.73 0.75
C THR A 252 1.76 -11.06 -0.28
N LEU A 253 0.72 -10.23 -0.32
CA LEU A 253 -0.32 -10.20 -1.35
C LEU A 253 -0.40 -8.81 -1.99
N ALA A 254 -0.38 -8.76 -3.32
CA ALA A 254 -0.74 -7.57 -4.07
C ALA A 254 -2.27 -7.46 -4.24
N VAL A 255 -2.81 -6.27 -4.00
CA VAL A 255 -4.25 -6.02 -4.10
C VAL A 255 -4.49 -4.72 -4.85
N SER A 256 -5.28 -4.77 -5.90
CA SER A 256 -5.67 -3.62 -6.72
C SER A 256 -7.19 -3.48 -6.73
N SER A 257 -7.74 -2.27 -6.84
CA SER A 257 -9.20 -2.08 -6.95
C SER A 257 -9.73 -2.40 -8.35
N ILE A 258 -8.86 -2.38 -9.36
CA ILE A 258 -9.15 -2.85 -10.72
C ILE A 258 -9.20 -4.38 -10.68
N VAL A 259 -10.37 -4.93 -11.03
CA VAL A 259 -10.60 -6.37 -11.16
C VAL A 259 -10.55 -6.71 -12.64
N ASN A 260 -9.74 -7.68 -13.05
CA ASN A 260 -9.85 -8.22 -14.40
C ASN A 260 -11.20 -8.95 -14.53
N GLU A 261 -12.00 -8.63 -15.56
CA GLU A 261 -13.36 -9.18 -15.75
C GLU A 261 -13.40 -10.72 -15.85
N THR A 262 -12.24 -11.36 -16.00
CA THR A 262 -12.07 -12.82 -16.06
C THR A 262 -11.94 -13.50 -14.69
N GLU A 263 -11.76 -12.77 -13.58
CA GLU A 263 -11.79 -13.33 -12.22
C GLU A 263 -13.23 -13.70 -11.84
N SER A 264 -13.61 -14.96 -12.01
CA SER A 264 -14.98 -15.44 -11.77
C SER A 264 -15.25 -15.97 -10.36
N LYS A 265 -14.21 -16.28 -9.56
CA LYS A 265 -14.35 -16.84 -8.21
C LYS A 265 -13.64 -15.99 -7.16
N PRO A 266 -14.25 -15.78 -5.98
CA PRO A 266 -13.56 -15.17 -4.85
C PRO A 266 -12.43 -16.10 -4.37
N ARG A 267 -11.39 -15.51 -3.78
CA ARG A 267 -10.17 -16.24 -3.38
C ARG A 267 -10.01 -16.25 -1.87
N VAL A 268 -9.56 -17.37 -1.33
CA VAL A 268 -8.99 -17.44 0.02
C VAL A 268 -7.47 -17.55 -0.12
N VAL A 269 -6.76 -16.52 0.36
CA VAL A 269 -5.30 -16.41 0.25
C VAL A 269 -4.69 -16.75 1.59
N VAL A 270 -4.07 -17.93 1.68
CA VAL A 270 -3.38 -18.38 2.90
C VAL A 270 -1.91 -17.98 2.82
N LEU A 271 -1.60 -16.83 3.39
CA LEU A 271 -0.24 -16.28 3.48
C LEU A 271 0.61 -17.10 4.47
N ASN A 272 1.92 -17.16 4.22
CA ASN A 272 2.88 -17.54 5.25
C ASN A 272 3.09 -16.35 6.21
N TYR A 273 3.45 -16.58 7.46
CA TYR A 273 3.85 -15.49 8.38
C TYR A 273 5.31 -15.06 8.17
N LEU A 274 6.10 -15.90 7.49
CA LEU A 274 7.49 -15.60 7.11
C LEU A 274 7.54 -14.91 5.74
N PRO A 275 8.32 -13.83 5.59
CA PRO A 275 8.52 -13.19 4.30
C PRO A 275 9.23 -14.13 3.32
N TRP A 276 9.05 -13.86 2.04
CA TRP A 276 9.92 -14.46 1.02
C TRP A 276 11.30 -13.81 1.13
N GLU A 277 12.31 -14.64 1.31
CA GLU A 277 13.71 -14.21 1.31
C GLU A 277 14.21 -14.12 -0.13
N MET A 278 14.59 -12.91 -0.54
CA MET A 278 15.14 -12.68 -1.87
C MET A 278 16.50 -13.38 -1.99
N PRO A 279 16.73 -14.21 -3.03
CA PRO A 279 18.03 -14.81 -3.28
C PRO A 279 19.14 -13.76 -3.38
N GLU A 280 20.32 -14.06 -2.85
CA GLU A 280 21.46 -13.14 -2.73
C GLU A 280 21.79 -12.45 -4.06
N GLU A 281 21.88 -13.22 -5.15
CA GLU A 281 22.18 -12.68 -6.48
C GLU A 281 21.11 -11.70 -6.99
N LEU A 282 19.83 -12.00 -6.74
CA LEU A 282 18.74 -11.08 -7.10
C LEU A 282 18.78 -9.83 -6.20
N ALA A 283 19.10 -9.99 -4.92
CA ALA A 283 19.24 -8.89 -3.97
C ALA A 283 20.37 -7.93 -4.37
N GLU A 284 21.52 -8.43 -4.83
CA GLU A 284 22.61 -7.60 -5.34
C GLU A 284 22.21 -6.80 -6.59
N LEU A 285 21.44 -7.40 -7.50
CA LEU A 285 20.96 -6.72 -8.70
C LEU A 285 19.98 -5.59 -8.37
N PHE A 286 19.04 -5.82 -7.44
CA PHE A 286 18.17 -4.77 -6.91
C PHE A 286 18.98 -3.67 -6.22
N ALA A 287 19.94 -4.02 -5.36
CA ALA A 287 20.76 -3.05 -4.65
C ALA A 287 21.55 -2.13 -5.61
N LYS A 288 22.06 -2.67 -6.73
CA LYS A 288 22.71 -1.86 -7.78
C LYS A 288 21.75 -0.87 -8.43
N LYS A 289 20.52 -1.29 -8.75
CA LYS A 289 19.48 -0.41 -9.30
C LYS A 289 19.06 0.67 -8.30
N GLU A 290 18.80 0.27 -7.06
CA GLU A 290 18.38 1.16 -5.96
C GLU A 290 19.48 2.18 -5.62
N SER A 291 20.75 1.78 -5.63
CA SER A 291 21.86 2.72 -5.46
C SER A 291 21.94 3.74 -6.59
N ALA A 292 21.62 3.36 -7.84
CA ALA A 292 21.59 4.30 -8.95
C ALA A 292 20.42 5.28 -8.83
N SER A 293 19.23 4.81 -8.44
CA SER A 293 18.07 5.68 -8.23
C SER A 293 18.27 6.64 -7.05
N ALA A 294 18.91 6.20 -5.95
CA ALA A 294 19.22 7.07 -4.81
C ALA A 294 20.15 8.24 -5.20
N VAL A 295 21.15 8.00 -6.07
CA VAL A 295 21.99 9.07 -6.59
C VAL A 295 21.18 10.05 -7.44
N THR A 296 20.18 9.57 -8.19
CA THR A 296 19.23 10.43 -8.91
C THR A 296 18.40 11.26 -7.93
N GLU A 297 17.87 10.65 -6.88
CA GLU A 297 17.09 11.32 -5.83
C GLU A 297 17.89 12.48 -5.23
N ASP A 298 19.15 12.26 -4.85
CA ASP A 298 20.05 13.29 -4.28
C ASP A 298 20.28 14.47 -5.24
N VAL A 299 20.40 14.21 -6.55
CA VAL A 299 20.62 15.25 -7.57
C VAL A 299 19.36 16.05 -7.84
N PHE A 300 18.19 15.41 -7.77
CA PHE A 300 16.91 16.03 -8.10
C PHE A 300 16.32 16.76 -6.90
N ALA A 301 16.45 16.23 -5.68
CA ALA A 301 15.87 16.78 -4.46
C ALA A 301 16.07 18.30 -4.26
N PRO A 302 17.26 18.90 -4.49
CA PRO A 302 17.46 20.33 -4.28
C PRO A 302 16.86 21.22 -5.36
N LEU A 303 16.38 20.67 -6.49
CA LEU A 303 15.91 21.47 -7.62
C LEU A 303 14.56 22.13 -7.33
N SER A 304 14.44 23.41 -7.67
CA SER A 304 13.16 24.11 -7.63
C SER A 304 12.20 23.58 -8.69
N ALA A 305 10.89 23.86 -8.57
CA ALA A 305 9.92 23.50 -9.61
C ALA A 305 10.22 24.17 -10.96
N ASN A 306 10.82 25.37 -10.95
CA ASN A 306 11.25 26.06 -12.17
C ASN A 306 12.47 25.36 -12.80
N GLN A 307 13.49 25.03 -11.99
CA GLN A 307 14.64 24.26 -12.46
C GLN A 307 14.23 22.88 -13.00
N MET A 308 13.29 22.19 -12.35
CA MET A 308 12.74 20.94 -12.86
C MET A 308 12.10 21.08 -14.24
N SER A 309 11.44 22.21 -14.48
CA SER A 309 10.71 22.49 -15.73
C SER A 309 11.55 23.26 -16.76
N PHE A 310 12.82 23.52 -16.46
CA PHE A 310 13.73 24.26 -17.32
C PHE A 310 13.87 23.57 -18.67
N ARG A 311 13.70 24.34 -19.76
CA ARG A 311 13.87 23.92 -21.15
C ARG A 311 15.23 24.40 -21.67
N PRO A 312 16.25 23.53 -21.75
CA PRO A 312 17.59 23.90 -22.18
C PRO A 312 17.64 24.48 -23.60
N SER A 313 18.36 25.59 -23.79
CA SER A 313 18.58 26.18 -25.13
C SER A 313 19.31 25.25 -26.12
N ASN A 314 20.08 24.29 -25.62
CA ASN A 314 20.77 23.30 -26.44
C ASN A 314 19.85 22.16 -26.95
N GLY A 315 18.54 22.22 -26.65
CA GLY A 315 17.55 21.25 -27.12
C GLY A 315 17.53 19.92 -26.36
N THR A 316 18.31 19.78 -25.27
CA THR A 316 18.24 18.60 -24.39
C THR A 316 16.95 18.59 -23.58
N HIS A 317 16.56 17.41 -23.07
CA HIS A 317 15.28 17.22 -22.35
C HIS A 317 15.29 17.92 -21.00
N THR A 318 14.13 18.37 -20.49
CA THR A 318 14.04 18.99 -19.15
C THR A 318 14.42 18.00 -18.04
N PRO A 319 14.88 18.45 -16.85
CA PRO A 319 15.08 17.55 -15.73
C PRO A 319 13.83 16.72 -15.40
N ARG A 320 12.64 17.33 -15.42
CA ARG A 320 11.36 16.63 -15.18
C ARG A 320 11.09 15.51 -16.20
N TRP A 321 11.32 15.75 -17.49
CA TRP A 321 11.17 14.70 -18.49
C TRP A 321 12.11 13.52 -18.19
N ASN A 322 13.34 13.79 -17.76
CA ASN A 322 14.29 12.73 -17.40
C ASN A 322 13.75 11.91 -16.21
N ALA A 323 13.23 12.56 -15.16
CA ALA A 323 12.58 11.87 -14.04
C ALA A 323 11.40 11.00 -14.50
N GLU A 324 10.40 11.60 -15.15
CA GLU A 324 9.19 10.91 -15.59
C GLU A 324 9.51 9.74 -16.54
N HIS A 325 10.51 9.90 -17.42
CA HIS A 325 10.96 8.84 -18.30
C HIS A 325 11.59 7.67 -17.53
N MET A 326 12.55 7.95 -16.63
CA MET A 326 13.21 6.90 -15.84
C MET A 326 12.20 6.07 -15.04
N ILE A 327 11.34 6.75 -14.26
CA ILE A 327 10.35 6.09 -13.42
C ILE A 327 9.30 5.36 -14.25
N GLY A 328 8.89 5.94 -15.39
CA GLY A 328 7.90 5.35 -16.28
C GLY A 328 8.41 4.06 -16.92
N ARG A 329 9.70 4.00 -17.28
CA ARG A 329 10.33 2.79 -17.81
C ARG A 329 10.47 1.72 -16.75
N GLU A 330 10.92 2.07 -15.54
CA GLU A 330 11.01 1.11 -14.44
C GLU A 330 9.62 0.51 -14.12
N LEU A 331 8.62 1.35 -13.84
CA LEU A 331 7.27 0.89 -13.56
C LEU A 331 6.69 0.06 -14.71
N GLY A 332 6.79 0.55 -15.94
CA GLY A 332 6.20 -0.11 -17.10
C GLY A 332 6.75 -1.52 -17.32
N PHE A 333 8.07 -1.72 -17.17
CA PHE A 333 8.67 -3.05 -17.34
C PHE A 333 8.37 -3.99 -16.16
N PHE A 334 8.55 -3.54 -14.92
CA PHE A 334 8.35 -4.40 -13.76
C PHE A 334 6.88 -4.76 -13.56
N THR A 335 5.97 -3.79 -13.67
CA THR A 335 4.54 -4.06 -13.49
C THR A 335 3.92 -4.86 -14.63
N GLU A 336 4.47 -4.81 -15.84
CA GLU A 336 4.09 -5.74 -16.93
C GLU A 336 4.49 -7.18 -16.57
N ILE A 337 5.72 -7.41 -16.09
CA ILE A 337 6.16 -8.74 -15.66
C ILE A 337 5.29 -9.23 -14.51
N TYR A 338 5.05 -8.40 -13.50
CA TYR A 338 4.21 -8.73 -12.35
C TYR A 338 2.79 -9.09 -12.77
N ALA A 339 2.17 -8.31 -13.67
CA ALA A 339 0.83 -8.59 -14.19
C ALA A 339 0.76 -9.87 -15.06
N LYS A 340 1.88 -10.33 -15.63
CA LYS A 340 1.95 -11.62 -16.34
C LYS A 340 2.11 -12.81 -15.40
N VAL A 341 2.77 -12.62 -14.26
CA VAL A 341 2.92 -13.66 -13.23
C VAL A 341 1.64 -13.76 -12.38
N ASP A 342 1.10 -12.63 -11.96
CA ASP A 342 -0.15 -12.52 -11.22
C ASP A 342 -1.11 -11.56 -11.98
N PRO A 343 -2.10 -12.09 -12.72
CA PRO A 343 -3.07 -11.28 -13.43
C PRO A 343 -3.93 -10.35 -12.56
N ALA A 344 -3.91 -10.49 -11.23
CA ALA A 344 -4.56 -9.54 -10.32
C ALA A 344 -3.69 -8.30 -10.03
N PHE A 345 -2.42 -8.33 -10.41
CA PHE A 345 -1.52 -7.19 -10.30
C PHE A 345 -1.84 -6.14 -11.36
N ALA A 346 -2.08 -4.90 -10.94
CA ALA A 346 -2.34 -3.81 -11.88
C ALA A 346 -1.05 -3.35 -12.55
N LYS A 347 -1.05 -3.36 -13.89
CA LYS A 347 0.00 -2.69 -14.67
C LYS A 347 -0.07 -1.18 -14.45
N ILE A 348 1.08 -0.55 -14.31
CA ILE A 348 1.21 0.90 -14.18
C ILE A 348 2.11 1.39 -15.31
N ASP A 349 1.59 2.30 -16.15
CA ASP A 349 2.36 2.96 -17.19
C ASP A 349 2.30 4.47 -17.00
N LEU A 350 3.39 5.03 -16.46
CA LEU A 350 3.57 6.48 -16.29
C LEU A 350 4.61 7.04 -17.27
N ASN A 351 5.02 6.26 -18.28
CA ASN A 351 6.02 6.74 -19.21
C ASN A 351 5.43 7.89 -20.06
N PRO A 352 6.13 9.03 -20.19
CA PRO A 352 5.64 10.14 -21.01
C PRO A 352 5.42 9.67 -22.44
N THR A 353 4.22 9.93 -22.96
CA THR A 353 3.80 9.48 -24.30
C THR A 353 4.33 10.40 -25.40
N GLN A 354 4.65 11.65 -25.05
CA GLN A 354 5.11 12.67 -25.96
C GLN A 354 6.63 12.69 -26.07
N MET A 355 7.10 12.90 -27.31
CA MET A 355 8.50 13.24 -27.54
C MET A 355 8.79 14.62 -26.93
N PRO A 356 10.03 14.90 -26.50
CA PRO A 356 10.41 16.13 -25.80
C PRO A 356 9.90 17.46 -26.38
N PRO A 357 9.79 17.65 -27.72
CA PRO A 357 9.21 18.87 -28.28
C PRO A 357 7.74 19.11 -27.90
N ASP A 358 6.96 18.04 -27.73
CA ASP A 358 5.53 18.05 -27.41
C ASP A 358 5.29 17.67 -25.94
N TYR A 359 6.33 17.66 -25.12
CA TYR A 359 6.26 17.21 -23.74
C TYR A 359 5.47 18.18 -22.85
N GLU A 360 4.45 17.62 -22.21
CA GLU A 360 3.70 18.24 -21.13
C GLU A 360 3.92 17.43 -19.85
N ALA A 361 4.35 18.12 -18.79
CA ALA A 361 4.59 17.51 -17.50
C ALA A 361 3.31 16.94 -16.90
N ALA A 362 3.37 15.73 -16.33
CA ALA A 362 2.25 15.19 -15.57
C ALA A 362 1.98 16.03 -14.31
N HIS A 363 3.05 16.55 -13.71
CA HIS A 363 3.01 17.33 -12.49
C HIS A 363 3.89 18.59 -12.58
N PRO A 364 3.47 19.65 -13.29
CA PRO A 364 4.31 20.83 -13.55
C PRO A 364 4.72 21.62 -12.29
N ASP A 365 3.99 21.46 -11.20
CA ASP A 365 4.17 22.15 -9.91
C ASP A 365 5.03 21.37 -8.90
N TRP A 366 5.42 20.12 -9.21
CA TRP A 366 6.27 19.35 -8.30
C TRP A 366 7.68 19.93 -8.25
N THR A 367 8.19 20.09 -7.03
CA THR A 367 9.59 20.39 -6.76
C THR A 367 10.45 19.17 -7.03
N GLY A 368 11.77 19.38 -7.12
CA GLY A 368 12.73 18.29 -7.20
C GLY A 368 12.64 17.32 -6.02
N ALA A 369 12.30 17.80 -4.82
CA ALA A 369 12.08 16.96 -3.64
C ALA A 369 10.83 16.06 -3.74
N GLU A 370 9.78 16.50 -4.43
CA GLU A 370 8.62 15.63 -4.70
C GLU A 370 8.92 14.61 -5.80
N GLU A 371 9.69 15.00 -6.82
CA GLU A 371 10.14 14.11 -7.89
C GLU A 371 11.11 13.04 -7.37
N ALA A 372 12.05 13.41 -6.49
CA ALA A 372 12.91 12.46 -5.78
C ALA A 372 12.07 11.45 -4.98
N ARG A 373 11.05 11.91 -4.24
CA ARG A 373 10.12 11.01 -3.54
C ARG A 373 9.33 10.11 -4.49
N GLN A 374 9.03 10.57 -5.70
CA GLN A 374 8.40 9.72 -6.71
C GLN A 374 9.34 8.63 -7.21
N ILE A 375 10.62 8.94 -7.42
CA ILE A 375 11.65 7.96 -7.75
C ILE A 375 11.76 6.91 -6.63
N GLU A 376 11.80 7.35 -5.37
CA GLU A 376 11.80 6.47 -4.19
C GLU A 376 10.56 5.56 -4.16
N ARG A 377 9.35 6.10 -4.41
CA ARG A 377 8.10 5.32 -4.47
C ARG A 377 8.15 4.22 -5.53
N VAL A 378 8.68 4.53 -6.71
CA VAL A 378 8.84 3.56 -7.80
C VAL A 378 9.82 2.46 -7.41
N SER A 379 10.98 2.83 -6.88
CA SER A 379 11.99 1.88 -6.42
C SER A 379 11.46 0.98 -5.30
N ALA A 380 10.74 1.56 -4.33
CA ALA A 380 10.09 0.83 -3.26
C ALA A 380 9.02 -0.13 -3.77
N LEU A 381 8.20 0.28 -4.76
CA LEU A 381 7.18 -0.59 -5.36
C LEU A 381 7.81 -1.78 -6.08
N THR A 382 8.83 -1.57 -6.90
CA THR A 382 9.47 -2.67 -7.62
C THR A 382 10.10 -3.67 -6.67
N ARG A 383 10.74 -3.20 -5.59
CA ARG A 383 11.26 -4.04 -4.51
C ARG A 383 10.15 -4.78 -3.74
N ARG A 384 9.08 -4.09 -3.36
CA ARG A 384 7.98 -4.61 -2.52
C ARG A 384 7.31 -5.83 -3.11
N PHE A 385 7.19 -5.88 -4.43
CA PHE A 385 6.55 -6.96 -5.19
C PHE A 385 7.53 -7.90 -5.89
N ALA A 386 8.83 -7.82 -5.58
CA ALA A 386 9.86 -8.66 -6.19
C ALA A 386 9.68 -10.16 -5.90
N TYR A 387 8.84 -10.56 -4.94
CA TYR A 387 8.46 -11.96 -4.72
C TYR A 387 7.76 -12.58 -5.95
N LEU A 388 7.17 -11.76 -6.82
CA LEU A 388 6.60 -12.21 -8.10
C LEU A 388 7.68 -12.62 -9.11
N LEU A 389 8.96 -12.43 -8.79
CA LEU A 389 10.10 -12.94 -9.56
C LEU A 389 10.66 -14.24 -8.98
N ALA A 390 10.12 -14.76 -7.87
CA ALA A 390 10.72 -15.85 -7.09
C ALA A 390 11.00 -17.11 -7.92
N ASP A 391 10.11 -17.44 -8.86
CA ASP A 391 10.21 -18.63 -9.70
C ASP A 391 10.75 -18.34 -11.12
N LEU A 392 11.19 -17.11 -11.39
CA LEU A 392 11.71 -16.73 -12.70
C LEU A 392 13.24 -16.91 -12.75
N PRO A 393 13.77 -17.68 -13.72
CA PRO A 393 15.21 -17.76 -13.93
C PRO A 393 15.77 -16.38 -14.33
N LEU A 394 16.86 -15.95 -13.69
CA LEU A 394 17.45 -14.61 -13.91
C LEU A 394 17.96 -14.36 -15.34
N ASP A 395 18.30 -15.44 -16.05
CA ASP A 395 18.92 -15.43 -17.37
C ASP A 395 18.00 -15.93 -18.49
N GLU A 396 16.72 -16.19 -18.17
CA GLU A 396 15.67 -16.46 -19.14
C GLU A 396 14.78 -15.24 -19.35
N GLN A 397 14.10 -15.17 -20.50
CA GLN A 397 13.25 -14.04 -20.84
C GLN A 397 12.08 -13.94 -19.86
N ALA A 398 11.91 -12.77 -19.23
CA ALA A 398 10.80 -12.56 -18.32
C ALA A 398 9.47 -12.45 -19.09
N PRO A 399 8.35 -12.97 -18.53
CA PRO A 399 7.04 -12.86 -19.15
C PRO A 399 6.65 -11.41 -19.47
N GLY A 400 6.12 -11.16 -20.67
CA GLY A 400 5.71 -9.81 -21.10
C GLY A 400 6.87 -8.83 -21.35
N SER A 401 8.12 -9.26 -21.21
CA SER A 401 9.30 -8.43 -21.41
C SER A 401 10.22 -9.02 -22.49
N ARG A 402 11.01 -8.16 -23.13
CA ARG A 402 12.11 -8.58 -24.03
C ARG A 402 13.41 -8.87 -23.27
N TRP A 403 13.45 -8.56 -21.97
CA TRP A 403 14.62 -8.66 -21.13
C TRP A 403 14.52 -9.88 -20.21
N THR A 404 15.67 -10.39 -19.80
CA THR A 404 15.75 -11.28 -18.63
C THR A 404 15.66 -10.44 -17.35
N PRO A 405 15.27 -10.99 -16.19
CA PRO A 405 15.28 -10.25 -14.93
C PRO A 405 16.63 -9.58 -14.64
N ARG A 406 17.75 -10.30 -14.86
CA ARG A 406 19.10 -9.75 -14.70
C ARG A 406 19.36 -8.55 -15.60
N LYS A 407 19.16 -8.72 -16.91
CA LYS A 407 19.41 -7.66 -17.89
C LYS A 407 18.52 -6.45 -17.66
N LEU A 408 17.27 -6.66 -17.21
CA LEU A 408 16.37 -5.57 -16.88
C LEU A 408 16.91 -4.74 -15.70
N LEU A 409 17.29 -5.39 -14.59
CA LEU A 409 17.84 -4.72 -13.41
C LEU A 409 19.12 -3.95 -13.74
N GLU A 410 20.06 -4.57 -14.46
CA GLU A 410 21.29 -3.93 -14.93
C GLU A 410 21.01 -2.75 -15.86
N GLN A 411 20.04 -2.90 -16.77
CA GLN A 411 19.65 -1.83 -17.69
C GLN A 411 18.98 -0.67 -16.95
N MET A 412 18.16 -0.92 -15.92
CA MET A 412 17.57 0.14 -15.10
C MET A 412 18.65 0.88 -14.32
N ALA A 413 19.61 0.18 -13.70
CA ALA A 413 20.73 0.84 -13.02
C ALA A 413 21.51 1.77 -13.96
N ARG A 414 21.83 1.31 -15.18
CA ARG A 414 22.49 2.15 -16.20
C ARG A 414 21.61 3.33 -16.62
N HIS A 415 20.32 3.09 -16.84
CA HIS A 415 19.36 4.09 -17.28
C HIS A 415 19.26 5.24 -16.28
N TYR A 416 19.15 4.96 -14.98
CA TYR A 416 19.19 5.98 -13.93
C TYR A 416 20.51 6.76 -13.93
N GLY A 417 21.65 6.08 -14.08
CA GLY A 417 22.96 6.72 -14.18
C GLY A 417 23.05 7.71 -15.36
N GLU A 418 22.67 7.27 -16.56
CA GLU A 418 22.73 8.10 -17.78
C GLU A 418 21.88 9.37 -17.65
N HIS A 419 20.64 9.23 -17.18
CA HIS A 419 19.72 10.37 -17.04
C HIS A 419 20.11 11.30 -15.88
N THR A 420 20.70 10.78 -14.82
CA THR A 420 21.30 11.60 -13.75
C THR A 420 22.41 12.49 -14.29
N GLU A 421 23.37 11.93 -15.02
CA GLU A 421 24.48 12.70 -15.60
C GLU A 421 23.97 13.72 -16.62
N ASN A 422 22.98 13.35 -17.43
CA ASN A 422 22.32 14.29 -18.34
C ASN A 422 21.70 15.49 -17.62
N VAL A 423 21.20 15.32 -16.38
CA VAL A 423 20.67 16.43 -15.58
C VAL A 423 21.78 17.28 -14.97
N LYS A 424 22.84 16.67 -14.43
CA LYS A 424 23.99 17.42 -13.89
C LYS A 424 24.61 18.34 -14.94
N LEU A 425 24.76 17.89 -16.18
CA LEU A 425 25.28 18.69 -17.29
C LEU A 425 24.47 19.97 -17.56
N LYS A 426 23.19 20.03 -17.14
CA LYS A 426 22.35 21.22 -17.32
C LYS A 426 22.73 22.34 -16.37
N PHE A 427 23.27 22.02 -15.20
CA PHE A 427 23.67 23.01 -14.20
C PHE A 427 24.80 23.92 -14.71
N GLU A 428 25.57 23.42 -15.68
CA GLU A 428 26.67 24.13 -16.33
C GLU A 428 26.22 24.99 -17.53
N LEU A 429 24.94 24.97 -17.89
CA LEU A 429 24.44 25.76 -19.00
C LEU A 429 24.34 27.24 -18.61
N THR A 430 24.71 28.12 -19.55
CA THR A 430 24.69 29.58 -19.32
C THR A 430 23.30 30.14 -19.06
N ASP A 431 22.25 29.44 -19.52
CA ASP A 431 20.85 29.78 -19.35
C ASP A 431 20.18 29.00 -18.20
N TRP A 432 20.94 28.23 -17.40
CA TRP A 432 20.40 27.53 -16.24
C TRP A 432 19.79 28.51 -15.21
N PRO A 433 18.57 28.28 -14.70
CA PRO A 433 17.93 29.18 -13.75
C PRO A 433 18.73 29.31 -12.45
N GLN A 434 19.16 30.54 -12.16
CA GLN A 434 19.86 30.91 -10.92
C GLN A 434 18.80 31.29 -9.88
N GLU A 435 18.57 30.42 -8.90
CA GLU A 435 17.59 30.61 -7.82
C GLU A 435 18.19 30.34 -6.44
#